data_AF-A0A286UPS7-F1
#
_entry.id   AF-A0A286UPS7-F1
#
_cell.length_a   1.000
_cell.length_b   1.000
_cell.length_c   1.000
_cell.angle_alpha   90.00
_cell.angle_beta   90.00
_cell.angle_gamma   90.00
#
_symmetry.space_group_name_H-M   'P 1'
#
loop_
_entity.id
_entity.type
_entity.pdbx_description
1 polymer ?
#
loop_
_entity_poly.entity_id
_entity_poly.type
_entity_poly.pdbx_seq_one_letter_code
_entity_poly.pdbx_strand_id
1 'polypeptide(L)'
;MSRNPGSIAPPAPPPAPPPVPPQSPPPAPSSALPPGPQQNPQVYVKEISINKPPIFTGATNRARKWLADIRAYLMLNQAVYNDDEKRILFVLSYMQSIDYNAGLSKAEKWADL
;
A
#
# COMPACT_ATOMS: atom_id res chain seq x y z
N MET A 1 -2.23 82.16 -60.60
CA MET A 1 -1.29 81.02 -60.48
C MET A 1 -1.22 80.63 -59.00
N SER A 2 -1.48 79.36 -58.72
CA SER A 2 -1.72 78.76 -57.39
C SER A 2 -0.40 78.46 -56.65
N ARG A 3 -0.31 78.72 -55.35
CA ARG A 3 0.63 78.05 -54.44
C ARG A 3 -0.06 77.74 -53.12
N ASN A 4 -0.42 76.46 -52.97
CA ASN A 4 -0.87 75.82 -51.73
C ASN A 4 0.34 75.58 -50.81
N PRO A 5 0.20 75.64 -49.47
CA PRO A 5 1.29 75.47 -48.52
C PRO A 5 1.45 74.01 -48.11
N GLY A 6 2.66 73.67 -47.65
CA GLY A 6 2.88 72.56 -46.71
C GLY A 6 2.89 71.15 -47.30
N SER A 7 4.06 70.51 -47.25
CA SER A 7 4.10 69.06 -47.04
C SER A 7 5.30 68.76 -46.15
N ILE A 8 5.00 68.67 -44.86
CA ILE A 8 5.90 68.25 -43.80
C ILE A 8 6.22 66.77 -44.07
N ALA A 9 7.51 66.43 -44.15
CA ALA A 9 7.94 65.03 -44.21
C ALA A 9 7.39 64.27 -42.98
N PRO A 10 6.85 63.05 -43.14
CA PRO A 10 6.29 62.32 -42.01
C PRO A 10 7.38 62.02 -40.96
N PRO A 11 7.05 62.06 -39.66
CA PRO A 11 8.00 61.73 -38.61
C PRO A 11 8.40 60.26 -38.72
N ALA A 12 9.67 59.95 -38.45
CA ALA A 12 10.20 58.60 -38.42
C ALA A 12 9.40 57.72 -37.42
N PRO A 13 9.20 56.42 -37.71
CA PRO A 13 8.52 55.52 -36.78
C PRO A 13 9.33 55.37 -35.48
N PRO A 14 8.65 55.15 -34.33
CA PRO A 14 9.34 54.97 -33.05
C PRO A 14 10.20 53.69 -33.05
N PRO A 15 11.23 53.60 -32.19
CA PRO A 15 12.04 52.39 -32.03
C PRO A 15 11.15 51.21 -31.59
N ALA A 16 11.39 50.03 -32.15
CA ALA A 16 10.67 48.82 -31.76
C ALA A 16 10.90 48.48 -30.27
N PRO A 17 9.90 47.95 -29.55
CA PRO A 17 10.09 47.48 -28.18
C PRO A 17 11.10 46.32 -28.12
N PRO A 18 11.81 46.14 -26.99
CA PRO A 18 12.74 45.02 -26.83
C PRO A 18 12.00 43.66 -26.96
N PRO A 19 12.70 42.58 -27.36
CA PRO A 19 12.10 41.26 -27.46
C PRO A 19 11.58 40.82 -26.09
N VAL A 20 10.29 40.51 -26.01
CA VAL A 20 9.71 39.89 -24.82
C VAL A 20 10.36 38.50 -24.68
N PRO A 21 10.86 38.11 -23.49
CA PRO A 21 11.31 36.73 -23.24
C PRO A 21 10.19 35.75 -23.60
N PRO A 22 10.48 34.55 -24.12
CA PRO A 22 9.44 33.59 -24.44
C PRO A 22 8.65 33.27 -23.17
N GLN A 23 7.40 33.74 -23.12
CA GLN A 23 6.45 33.33 -22.09
C GLN A 23 6.30 31.82 -22.22
N SER A 24 6.45 31.11 -21.10
CA SER A 24 6.20 29.67 -21.05
C SER A 24 4.80 29.40 -21.63
N PRO A 25 4.63 28.37 -22.47
CA PRO A 25 3.31 28.06 -23.00
C PRO A 25 2.34 27.85 -21.83
N PRO A 26 1.07 28.27 -21.97
CA PRO A 26 0.07 27.97 -20.95
C PRO A 26 0.04 26.47 -20.69
N PRO A 27 -0.23 26.02 -19.45
CA PRO A 27 -0.41 24.59 -19.20
C PRO A 27 -1.50 24.10 -20.15
N ALA A 28 -1.18 23.08 -20.94
CA ALA A 28 -2.13 22.46 -21.84
C ALA A 28 -3.40 22.09 -21.04
N PRO A 29 -4.61 22.22 -21.60
CA PRO A 29 -5.77 21.58 -20.99
C PRO A 29 -5.40 20.11 -20.83
N SER A 30 -5.32 19.64 -19.59
CA SER A 30 -5.15 18.22 -19.33
C SER A 30 -6.30 17.52 -20.05
N SER A 31 -6.02 16.90 -21.20
CA SER A 31 -6.88 15.88 -21.76
C SER A 31 -7.08 14.90 -20.63
N ALA A 32 -8.25 14.95 -20.01
CA ALA A 32 -8.62 14.06 -18.94
C ALA A 32 -8.45 12.65 -19.51
N LEU A 33 -7.38 11.98 -19.11
CA LEU A 33 -7.37 10.53 -19.19
C LEU A 33 -8.64 10.08 -18.46
N PRO A 34 -9.40 9.12 -19.01
CA PRO A 34 -10.47 8.51 -18.24
C PRO A 34 -9.87 8.12 -16.89
N PRO A 35 -10.55 8.36 -15.76
CA PRO A 35 -10.06 7.91 -14.47
C PRO A 35 -9.81 6.41 -14.62
N GLY A 36 -8.53 6.02 -14.71
CA GLY A 36 -8.13 4.64 -14.53
C GLY A 36 -8.75 4.18 -13.21
N PRO A 37 -9.09 2.88 -13.07
CA PRO A 37 -9.83 2.37 -11.92
C PRO A 37 -9.23 2.99 -10.67
N GLN A 38 -10.01 3.87 -10.02
CA GLN A 38 -9.60 4.54 -8.80
C GLN A 38 -9.11 3.41 -7.91
N GLN A 39 -7.80 3.38 -7.64
CA GLN A 39 -7.31 2.56 -6.57
C GLN A 39 -7.98 3.15 -5.34
N ASN A 40 -9.11 2.56 -4.98
CA ASN A 40 -9.78 2.78 -3.72
C ASN A 40 -8.65 2.80 -2.68
N PRO A 41 -8.49 3.85 -1.85
CA PRO A 41 -7.47 3.82 -0.81
C PRO A 41 -7.77 2.60 0.04
N GLN A 42 -7.08 1.49 -0.28
CA GLN A 42 -7.14 0.26 0.47
C GLN A 42 -6.56 0.67 1.81
N VAL A 43 -7.44 0.91 2.79
CA VAL A 43 -7.04 1.25 4.14
C VAL A 43 -6.24 0.05 4.62
N TYR A 44 -4.91 0.14 4.49
CA TYR A 44 -4.02 -0.95 4.87
C TYR A 44 -3.93 -0.93 6.39
N VAL A 45 -4.78 -1.74 7.01
CA VAL A 45 -4.75 -1.93 8.46
C VAL A 45 -3.52 -2.74 8.80
N LYS A 46 -2.58 -2.13 9.53
CA LYS A 46 -1.35 -2.77 9.97
C LYS A 46 -1.60 -3.64 11.20
N GLU A 47 -1.06 -4.86 11.18
CA GLU A 47 -1.06 -5.78 12.32
C GLU A 47 -0.12 -5.29 13.44
N ILE A 48 -0.63 -5.34 14.67
CA ILE A 48 0.09 -5.08 15.91
C ILE A 48 0.73 -6.40 16.38
N SER A 49 2.05 -6.52 16.19
CA SER A 49 2.85 -7.71 16.49
C SER A 49 3.42 -7.75 17.92
N ILE A 50 2.58 -7.52 18.93
CA ILE A 50 2.99 -7.61 20.35
C ILE A 50 2.57 -8.96 20.92
N ASN A 51 3.47 -9.61 21.67
CA ASN A 51 3.21 -10.90 22.36
C ASN A 51 2.57 -11.95 21.43
N LYS A 52 3.25 -12.26 20.33
CA LYS A 52 2.74 -13.27 19.38
C LYS A 52 2.48 -14.60 20.11
N PRO A 53 1.35 -15.27 19.83
CA PRO A 53 1.02 -16.55 20.43
C PRO A 53 2.13 -17.59 20.15
N PRO A 54 2.41 -18.51 21.07
CA PRO A 54 3.34 -19.60 20.78
C PRO A 54 2.71 -20.59 19.80
N ILE A 55 3.54 -21.39 19.12
CA ILE A 55 3.07 -22.50 18.29
C ILE A 55 2.42 -23.57 19.20
N PHE A 56 1.26 -24.07 18.77
CA PHE A 56 0.56 -25.16 19.44
C PHE A 56 1.03 -26.50 18.90
N THR A 57 1.58 -27.30 19.80
CA THR A 57 2.16 -28.62 19.51
C THR A 57 1.22 -29.79 19.72
N GLY A 58 -0.05 -29.54 20.07
CA GLY A 58 -1.02 -30.60 20.40
C GLY A 58 -1.12 -30.93 21.90
N ALA A 59 -0.29 -30.33 22.76
CA ALA A 59 -0.30 -30.59 24.20
C ALA A 59 -1.61 -30.12 24.89
N THR A 60 -2.44 -31.06 25.33
CA THR A 60 -3.79 -30.80 25.85
C THR A 60 -3.79 -29.95 27.12
N ASN A 61 -2.78 -30.10 27.98
CA ASN A 61 -2.62 -29.30 29.20
C ASN A 61 -2.30 -27.82 28.93
N ARG A 62 -1.83 -27.47 27.72
CA ARG A 62 -1.54 -26.09 27.30
C ARG A 62 -2.62 -25.49 26.41
N ALA A 63 -3.55 -26.31 25.89
CA ALA A 63 -4.57 -25.89 24.93
C ALA A 63 -5.41 -24.70 25.41
N ARG A 64 -5.87 -24.74 26.67
CA ARG A 64 -6.69 -23.64 27.24
C ARG A 64 -5.93 -22.32 27.28
N LYS A 65 -4.69 -22.34 27.76
CA LYS A 65 -3.85 -21.15 27.82
C LYS A 65 -3.55 -20.63 26.42
N TRP A 66 -3.19 -21.53 25.50
CA TRP A 66 -2.91 -21.16 24.12
C TRP A 66 -4.10 -20.50 23.43
N LEU A 67 -5.31 -21.02 23.60
CA LEU A 67 -6.53 -20.40 23.07
C LEU A 67 -6.77 -19.00 23.65
N ALA A 68 -6.48 -18.78 24.93
CA ALA A 68 -6.57 -17.45 25.54
C ALA A 68 -5.57 -16.47 24.92
N ASP A 69 -4.32 -16.91 24.69
CA ASP A 69 -3.27 -16.11 24.05
C ASP A 69 -3.65 -15.76 22.60
N ILE A 70 -4.16 -16.72 21.82
CA ILE A 70 -4.70 -16.50 20.46
C ILE A 70 -5.86 -15.50 20.49
N ARG A 71 -6.82 -15.67 21.40
CA ARG A 71 -7.98 -14.77 21.52
C ARG A 71 -7.54 -13.35 21.81
N ALA A 72 -6.61 -13.14 22.74
CA ALA A 72 -6.07 -11.82 23.04
C ALA A 72 -5.42 -11.17 21.81
N TYR A 73 -4.65 -11.95 21.04
CA TYR A 73 -4.02 -11.48 19.81
C TYR A 73 -5.03 -11.06 18.74
N LEU A 74 -6.08 -11.87 18.53
CA LEU A 74 -7.16 -11.56 17.59
C LEU A 74 -7.98 -10.35 18.04
N MET A 75 -8.20 -10.17 19.35
CA MET A 75 -8.85 -8.98 19.91
C MET A 75 -8.04 -7.70 19.69
N LEU A 76 -6.71 -7.78 19.82
CA LEU A 76 -5.82 -6.66 19.53
C LEU A 76 -5.80 -6.29 18.04
N ASN A 77 -5.93 -7.30 17.17
CA ASN A 77 -5.83 -7.17 15.72
C ASN A 77 -7.19 -7.28 15.01
N GLN A 78 -8.29 -6.90 15.65
CA GLN A 78 -9.64 -7.06 15.09
C GLN A 78 -9.84 -6.38 13.74
N ALA A 79 -9.17 -5.24 13.52
CA ALA A 79 -9.26 -4.52 12.26
C ALA A 79 -8.53 -5.27 11.11
N VAL A 80 -7.57 -6.16 11.42
CA VAL A 80 -6.86 -7.02 10.46
C VAL A 80 -7.59 -8.35 10.29
N TYR A 81 -7.97 -8.99 11.38
CA TYR A 81 -8.74 -10.25 11.42
C TYR A 81 -10.22 -9.95 11.65
N ASN A 82 -10.81 -9.24 10.69
CA ASN A 82 -12.17 -8.71 10.79
C ASN A 82 -13.27 -9.71 10.43
N ASP A 83 -12.92 -10.83 9.82
CA ASP A 83 -13.82 -11.94 9.51
C ASP A 83 -13.33 -13.26 10.12
N ASP A 84 -14.22 -14.24 10.18
CA ASP A 84 -13.93 -15.52 10.81
C ASP A 84 -12.96 -16.38 9.98
N GLU A 85 -12.94 -16.24 8.65
CA GLU A 85 -12.00 -16.98 7.79
C GLU A 85 -10.55 -16.59 8.08
N LYS A 86 -10.25 -15.29 8.14
CA LYS A 86 -8.93 -14.78 8.50
C LYS A 86 -8.51 -15.22 9.90
N ARG A 87 -9.45 -15.24 10.86
CA ARG A 87 -9.19 -15.71 12.23
C ARG A 87 -8.85 -17.20 12.22
N ILE A 88 -9.66 -18.02 11.54
CA ILE A 88 -9.46 -19.46 11.44
C ILE A 88 -8.11 -19.77 10.78
N LEU A 89 -7.81 -19.16 9.64
CA LEU A 89 -6.53 -19.33 8.95
C LEU A 89 -5.35 -18.92 9.83
N PHE A 90 -5.47 -17.82 10.56
CA PHE A 90 -4.46 -17.42 11.54
C PHE A 90 -4.26 -18.47 12.62
N VAL A 91 -5.33 -18.94 13.28
CA VAL A 91 -5.23 -19.95 14.34
C VAL A 91 -4.58 -21.24 13.81
N LEU A 92 -5.00 -21.69 12.62
CA LEU A 92 -4.45 -22.89 11.97
C LEU A 92 -2.95 -22.73 11.65
N SER A 93 -2.50 -21.55 11.23
CA SER A 93 -1.07 -21.30 10.95
C SER A 93 -0.16 -21.46 12.19
N TYR A 94 -0.71 -21.36 13.40
CA TYR A 94 0.00 -21.57 14.65
C TYR A 94 -0.11 -23.00 15.18
N MET A 95 -0.80 -23.91 14.48
CA MET A 95 -0.86 -25.32 14.84
C MET A 95 0.22 -26.09 14.07
N GLN A 96 1.22 -26.61 14.78
CA GLN A 96 2.20 -27.54 14.21
C GLN A 96 2.22 -28.80 15.06
N SER A 97 1.74 -29.92 14.51
CA SER A 97 1.91 -31.21 15.16
C SER A 97 3.38 -31.63 15.08
N ILE A 98 3.96 -31.94 16.24
CA ILE A 98 5.29 -32.57 16.37
C ILE A 98 5.25 -34.07 16.00
N ASP A 99 4.07 -34.60 15.74
CA ASP A 99 3.81 -36.03 15.67
C ASP A 99 4.12 -36.61 14.28
N TYR A 100 4.23 -35.77 13.25
CA TYR A 100 4.59 -36.20 11.89
C TYR A 100 6.03 -36.77 11.80
N ASN A 101 6.96 -36.35 12.66
CA ASN A 101 8.35 -36.84 12.65
C ASN A 101 8.72 -37.72 13.87
N ALA A 102 7.94 -37.66 14.96
CA ALA A 102 8.21 -38.46 16.15
C ALA A 102 7.91 -39.96 15.95
N GLY A 103 6.95 -40.29 15.09
CA GLY A 103 6.64 -41.68 14.74
C GLY A 103 7.75 -42.38 13.96
N LEU A 104 8.43 -41.67 13.05
CA LEU A 104 9.49 -42.23 12.21
C LEU A 104 10.78 -42.47 13.01
N SER A 105 11.18 -41.51 13.85
CA SER A 105 12.38 -41.64 14.70
C SER A 105 12.25 -42.76 15.74
N LYS A 106 11.03 -43.04 16.24
CA LYS A 106 10.81 -44.17 17.16
C LYS A 106 10.82 -45.51 16.41
N ALA A 107 10.33 -45.56 15.18
CA ALA A 107 10.32 -46.77 14.35
C ALA A 107 11.73 -47.18 13.88
N GLU A 108 12.57 -46.22 13.47
CA GLU A 108 13.98 -46.49 13.12
C GLU A 108 14.75 -47.06 14.31
N LYS A 109 14.46 -46.58 15.52
CA LYS A 109 15.16 -47.01 16.76
C LYS A 109 14.89 -48.46 17.18
N TRP A 110 13.83 -49.09 16.66
CA TRP A 110 13.53 -50.52 16.87
C TRP A 110 13.93 -51.40 15.68
N ALA A 111 14.34 -50.81 14.55
CA ALA A 111 14.77 -51.55 13.36
C ALA A 111 16.23 -52.01 13.45
N ASP A 112 17.02 -51.44 14.36
CA ASP A 112 18.45 -51.74 14.58
C ASP A 112 18.71 -52.69 15.78
N LEU A 113 17.68 -53.38 16.31
CA LEU A 113 17.79 -54.40 17.37
C LEU A 113 17.34 -55.77 16.85
#